data_AF-A0A522F522-F1
#
_entry.id   AF-A0A522F522-F1
#
_cell.length_a   1.000
_cell.length_b   1.000
_cell.length_c   1.000
_cell.angle_alpha   90.00
_cell.angle_beta   90.00
_cell.angle_gamma   90.00
#
_symmetry.space_group_name_H-M   'P 1'
#
loop_
_entity.id
_entity.type
_entity.pdbx_description
1 polymer ?
#
loop_
_entity_poly.entity_id
_entity_poly.type
_entity_poly.pdbx_seq_one_letter_code
_entity_poly.pdbx_strand_id
1 'polypeptide(L)'
;MIFVTVTGYCTLKKFMQITPIELIAVFKKEVSMQNAKAILYKSKVKYREGMDSSRGKIYFYKTGAKFVLTFSTISDKEYFISNHKETKEIFELYTPDWRIQKD
;
A
#
# COMPACT_ATOMS: atom_id res chain seq x y z
N MET A 1 -3.70 40.64 48.11
CA MET A 1 -2.81 39.58 47.63
C MET A 1 -3.71 38.47 47.10
N ILE A 2 -3.90 38.36 45.77
CA ILE A 2 -4.81 37.40 45.16
C ILE A 2 -3.99 36.57 44.18
N PHE A 3 -3.84 35.27 44.46
CA PHE A 3 -3.16 34.32 43.59
C PHE A 3 -4.12 33.88 42.49
N VAL A 4 -3.75 34.14 41.23
CA VAL A 4 -4.45 33.67 40.03
C VAL A 4 -3.79 32.36 39.61
N THR A 5 -4.48 31.24 39.76
CA THR A 5 -4.03 29.93 39.26
C THR A 5 -4.54 29.73 37.84
N VAL A 6 -3.63 29.79 36.87
CA VAL A 6 -3.90 29.45 35.47
C VAL A 6 -3.62 27.96 35.29
N THR A 7 -4.66 27.13 35.29
CA THR A 7 -4.57 25.72 34.91
C THR A 7 -4.52 25.59 33.40
N GLY A 8 -3.31 25.50 32.85
CA GLY A 8 -3.07 25.17 31.45
C GLY A 8 -3.40 23.72 31.15
N TYR A 9 -4.53 23.47 30.50
CA TYR A 9 -4.81 22.19 29.86
C TYR A 9 -4.02 22.09 28.56
N CYS A 10 -2.82 21.50 28.64
CA CYS A 10 -2.04 21.15 27.45
C CYS A 10 -2.55 19.81 26.91
N THR A 11 -3.57 19.84 26.05
CA THR A 11 -4.11 18.64 25.39
C THR A 11 -3.08 18.14 24.37
N LEU A 12 -2.31 17.13 24.77
CA LEU A 12 -1.46 16.32 23.88
C LEU A 12 -2.32 15.69 22.78
N LYS A 13 -2.43 16.38 21.63
CA LYS A 13 -2.85 15.76 20.37
C LYS A 13 -1.78 14.74 19.98
N LYS A 14 -1.95 13.52 20.47
CA LYS A 14 -1.23 12.34 19.99
C LYS A 14 -1.63 12.14 18.53
N PHE A 15 -0.89 12.75 17.60
CA PHE A 15 -0.95 12.43 16.18
C PHE A 15 -0.57 10.94 16.09
N MET A 16 -1.57 10.06 16.06
CA MET A 16 -1.39 8.72 15.52
C MET A 16 -0.88 8.95 14.10
N GLN A 17 0.42 8.74 13.88
CA GLN A 17 0.93 8.52 12.54
C GLN A 17 0.26 7.23 12.08
N ILE A 18 -0.87 7.36 11.39
CA ILE A 18 -1.51 6.25 10.69
C ILE A 18 -0.57 5.98 9.53
N THR A 19 0.39 5.09 9.73
CA THR A 19 1.23 4.61 8.65
C THR A 19 0.29 4.05 7.59
N PRO A 20 0.32 4.58 6.35
CA PRO A 20 -0.58 4.10 5.31
C PRO A 20 -0.38 2.60 5.14
N ILE A 21 -1.48 1.86 5.13
CA ILE A 21 -1.44 0.41 4.97
C ILE A 21 -1.23 0.17 3.48
N GLU A 22 -0.05 -0.31 3.12
CA GLU A 22 0.31 -0.52 1.72
C GLU A 22 0.42 -2.00 1.36
N LEU A 23 0.13 -2.29 0.09
CA LEU A 23 0.25 -3.62 -0.50
C LEU A 23 0.84 -3.47 -1.90
N ILE A 24 1.82 -4.28 -2.25
CA ILE A 24 2.31 -4.37 -3.61
C ILE A 24 1.48 -5.40 -4.36
N ALA A 25 0.87 -4.96 -5.46
CA ALA A 25 0.27 -5.83 -6.45
C ALA A 25 1.20 -5.98 -7.64
N VAL A 26 1.66 -7.21 -7.86
CA VAL A 26 2.52 -7.58 -8.98
C VAL A 26 1.68 -8.34 -9.99
N PHE A 27 1.57 -7.80 -11.20
CA PHE A 27 0.85 -8.45 -12.29
C PHE A 27 1.77 -9.41 -13.06
N LYS A 28 1.16 -10.38 -13.74
CA LYS A 28 1.89 -11.25 -14.67
C LYS A 28 2.42 -10.44 -15.85
N LYS A 29 3.53 -10.90 -16.43
CA LYS A 29 4.22 -10.24 -17.55
C LYS A 29 3.35 -10.00 -18.78
N GLU A 30 2.39 -10.89 -19.01
CA GLU A 30 1.47 -10.85 -20.15
C GLU A 30 0.37 -9.78 -19.99
N VAL A 31 0.16 -9.29 -18.77
CA VAL A 31 -0.85 -8.27 -18.48
C VAL A 31 -0.28 -6.90 -18.82
N SER A 32 -0.91 -6.24 -19.81
CA SER A 32 -0.55 -4.88 -20.18
C SER A 32 -0.81 -3.90 -19.03
N MET A 33 -0.06 -2.81 -19.00
CA MET A 33 -0.24 -1.75 -17.99
C MET A 33 -1.67 -1.19 -18.00
N GLN A 34 -2.28 -1.05 -19.18
CA GLN A 34 -3.66 -0.58 -19.33
C GLN A 34 -4.66 -1.55 -18.69
N ASN A 35 -4.49 -2.86 -18.91
CA ASN A 35 -5.35 -3.88 -18.31
C ASN A 35 -5.19 -3.92 -16.78
N ALA A 36 -3.94 -3.84 -16.28
CA ALA A 36 -3.69 -3.78 -14.85
C ALA A 36 -4.36 -2.56 -14.20
N LYS A 37 -4.26 -1.38 -14.82
CA LYS A 37 -4.95 -0.15 -14.36
C LYS A 37 -6.47 -0.32 -14.38
N ALA A 38 -7.03 -0.95 -15.41
CA ALA A 38 -8.46 -1.21 -15.51
C ALA A 38 -8.96 -2.15 -14.39
N ILE A 39 -8.19 -3.19 -14.04
CA ILE A 39 -8.49 -4.08 -12.92
C ILE A 39 -8.50 -3.29 -11.61
N LEU A 40 -7.44 -2.54 -11.32
CA LEU A 40 -7.35 -1.75 -10.09
C LEU A 40 -8.43 -0.66 -10.00
N TYR A 41 -8.77 -0.03 -11.12
CA TYR A 41 -9.85 0.96 -11.20
C TYR A 41 -11.21 0.36 -10.85
N LYS A 42 -11.51 -0.86 -11.35
CA LYS A 42 -12.75 -1.58 -11.00
C LYS A 42 -12.83 -1.89 -9.50
N SER A 43 -11.69 -2.22 -8.88
CA SER A 43 -11.61 -2.52 -7.46
C SER A 43 -11.69 -1.27 -6.55
N LYS A 44 -11.77 -0.06 -7.13
CA LYS A 44 -11.88 1.23 -6.42
C LYS A 44 -10.79 1.47 -5.37
N VAL A 45 -9.65 0.79 -5.50
CA VAL A 45 -8.52 0.93 -4.59
C VAL A 45 -7.66 2.12 -5.02
N LYS A 46 -7.10 2.87 -4.07
CA LYS A 46 -6.11 3.89 -4.38
C LYS A 46 -4.80 3.19 -4.73
N TYR A 47 -4.21 3.54 -5.87
CA TYR A 47 -2.96 2.95 -6.31
C TYR A 47 -2.03 3.99 -6.91
N ARG A 48 -0.73 3.70 -6.85
CA ARG A 48 0.33 4.43 -7.56
C ARG A 48 1.24 3.44 -8.27
N GLU A 49 1.79 3.87 -9.39
CA GLU A 49 2.86 3.15 -10.06
C GLU A 49 4.11 3.22 -9.18
N GLY A 50 4.73 2.07 -8.92
CA GLY A 50 5.90 1.99 -8.06
C GLY A 50 6.65 0.70 -8.31
N MET A 51 7.97 0.83 -8.46
CA MET A 51 8.84 -0.33 -8.63
C MET A 51 9.49 -0.63 -7.28
N ASP A 52 9.10 -1.76 -6.67
CA ASP A 52 9.86 -2.29 -5.56
C ASP A 52 11.14 -2.94 -6.11
N SER A 53 12.27 -2.25 -5.94
CA SER A 53 13.61 -2.74 -6.32
C SER A 53 14.13 -3.84 -5.39
N SER A 54 13.46 -4.07 -4.25
CA SER A 54 13.94 -4.96 -3.18
C SER A 54 14.05 -6.43 -3.59
N ARG A 55 13.29 -6.89 -4.59
CA ARG A 55 13.26 -8.31 -5.02
C ARG A 55 14.24 -8.67 -6.14
N GLY A 56 15.13 -7.75 -6.52
CA GLY A 56 16.22 -8.00 -7.46
C GLY A 56 15.81 -8.14 -8.93
N LYS A 57 16.82 -8.21 -9.81
CA LYS A 57 16.65 -8.14 -11.27
C LYS A 57 15.89 -9.33 -11.88
N ILE A 58 16.09 -10.53 -11.35
CA ILE A 58 15.43 -11.76 -11.86
C ILE A 58 13.91 -11.68 -11.69
N TYR A 59 13.46 -11.12 -10.57
CA TYR A 59 12.03 -10.93 -10.30
C TYR A 59 11.42 -9.94 -11.29
N PHE A 60 12.14 -8.88 -11.68
CA PHE A 60 11.70 -7.93 -12.70
C PHE A 60 11.46 -8.58 -14.07
N TYR A 61 12.37 -9.44 -14.56
CA TYR A 61 12.22 -10.06 -15.88
C TYR A 61 11.06 -11.07 -15.98
N LYS A 62 10.65 -11.64 -14.84
CA LYS A 62 9.56 -12.63 -14.74
C LYS A 62 8.19 -12.00 -14.47
N THR A 63 8.16 -10.74 -14.03
CA THR A 63 6.92 -10.06 -13.62
C THR A 63 6.54 -8.94 -14.59
N GLY A 64 5.30 -8.49 -14.49
CA GLY A 64 4.75 -7.39 -15.28
C GLY A 64 4.70 -6.09 -14.48
N ALA A 65 3.66 -5.31 -14.76
CA ALA A 65 3.41 -4.04 -14.08
C ALA A 65 3.25 -4.24 -12.56
N LYS A 66 3.74 -3.26 -11.79
CA LYS A 66 3.69 -3.27 -10.33
C LYS A 66 3.03 -2.00 -9.84
N PHE A 67 2.18 -2.16 -8.84
CA PHE A 67 1.45 -1.04 -8.24
C PHE A 67 1.51 -1.14 -6.73
N VAL A 68 1.69 0.02 -6.09
CA VAL A 68 1.54 0.17 -4.66
C VAL A 68 0.09 0.56 -4.41
N LEU A 69 -0.64 -0.29 -3.72
CA LEU A 69 -2.01 -0.06 -3.30
C LEU A 69 -1.99 0.53 -1.89
N THR A 70 -2.82 1.53 -1.64
CA THR A 70 -2.95 2.17 -0.33
C THR A 70 -4.36 1.98 0.21
N PHE A 71 -4.44 1.48 1.44
CA PHE A 71 -5.68 1.20 2.14
C PHE A 71 -5.81 2.07 3.39
N SER A 72 -7.05 2.45 3.70
CA SER A 72 -7.37 3.19 4.93
C SER A 72 -7.43 2.27 6.14
N THR A 73 -7.80 0.99 5.95
CA THR A 73 -7.97 0.02 7.03
C THR A 73 -7.36 -1.34 6.69
N ILE A 74 -7.06 -2.14 7.72
CA ILE A 74 -6.54 -3.51 7.56
C ILE A 74 -7.61 -4.40 6.90
N SER A 75 -8.88 -4.21 7.28
CA SER A 75 -10.02 -4.96 6.73
C SER A 75 -10.16 -4.76 5.22
N ASP A 76 -9.98 -3.54 4.71
CA ASP A 76 -10.01 -3.28 3.26
C ASP A 76 -8.88 -4.01 2.52
N LYS A 77 -7.68 -4.04 3.12
CA LYS A 77 -6.55 -4.78 2.58
C LYS A 77 -6.85 -6.29 2.51
N GLU A 78 -7.36 -6.87 3.60
CA GLU A 78 -7.67 -8.30 3.67
C GLU A 78 -8.81 -8.70 2.73
N TYR A 79 -9.81 -7.82 2.59
CA TYR A 79 -10.88 -7.98 1.61
C TYR A 79 -10.33 -7.95 0.18
N PHE A 80 -9.44 -7.00 -0.13
CA PHE A 80 -8.80 -6.93 -1.44
C PHE A 80 -8.01 -8.19 -1.74
N ILE A 81 -7.17 -8.65 -0.80
CA ILE A 81 -6.37 -9.87 -0.95
C ILE A 81 -7.28 -11.07 -1.20
N SER A 82 -8.32 -11.25 -0.39
CA SER A 82 -9.23 -12.40 -0.51
C SER A 82 -9.92 -12.45 -1.88
N ASN A 83 -10.35 -11.30 -2.42
CA ASN A 83 -11.01 -11.25 -3.73
C ASN A 83 -10.05 -11.39 -4.91
N HIS A 84 -8.76 -11.05 -4.73
CA HIS A 84 -7.80 -10.97 -5.83
C HIS A 84 -6.70 -12.02 -5.79
N LYS A 85 -6.65 -12.85 -4.73
CA LYS A 85 -5.66 -13.92 -4.57
C LYS A 85 -5.77 -14.99 -5.67
N GLU A 86 -6.96 -15.20 -6.20
CA GLU A 86 -7.23 -16.19 -7.26
C GLU A 86 -7.31 -15.56 -8.66
N THR A 87 -7.14 -14.25 -8.78
CA THR A 87 -7.17 -13.55 -10.06
C THR A 87 -5.98 -13.98 -10.91
N LYS A 88 -6.24 -14.54 -12.09
CA LYS A 88 -5.21 -15.12 -12.97
C LYS A 88 -4.22 -14.07 -13.46
N GLU A 89 -4.56 -12.80 -13.42
CA GLU A 89 -3.76 -11.67 -13.88
C GLU A 89 -2.72 -11.21 -12.85
N ILE A 90 -2.95 -11.50 -11.57
CA ILE A 90 -2.05 -11.14 -10.49
C ILE A 90 -1.05 -12.28 -10.28
N PHE A 91 0.22 -11.93 -10.31
CA PHE A 91 1.32 -12.86 -10.02
C PHE A 91 1.49 -13.03 -8.52
N GLU A 92 1.50 -11.93 -7.77
CA GLU A 92 1.70 -11.94 -6.32
C GLU A 92 1.13 -10.66 -5.68
N LEU A 93 0.64 -10.81 -4.44
CA LEU A 93 0.30 -9.72 -3.54
C LEU A 93 1.15 -9.86 -2.28
N TYR A 94 1.87 -8.81 -1.88
CA TYR A 94 2.63 -8.83 -0.62
C TYR A 94 2.65 -7.46 0.04
N THR A 95 2.80 -7.45 1.36
CA THR A 95 3.01 -6.19 2.11
C THR A 95 4.47 -5.78 1.91
N PRO A 96 4.76 -4.58 1.38
CA PRO A 96 6.13 -4.11 1.23
C PRO A 96 6.76 -3.87 2.60
N ASP A 97 8.04 -4.20 2.75
CA ASP A 97 8.84 -3.77 3.88
C ASP A 97 9.73 -2.59 3.45
N TRP A 98 9.21 -1.38 3.66
CA TRP A 98 9.90 -0.14 3.30
C TRP A 98 11.19 0.09 4.08
N ARG A 99 11.45 -0.65 5.16
CA ARG A 99 12.72 -0.55 5.89
C ARG A 99 13.89 -1.18 5.13
N ILE A 100 13.58 -2.06 4.18
CA ILE A 100 14.57 -2.83 3.41
C ILE A 100 14.94 -2.11 2.10
N GLN A 101 14.14 -1.12 1.65
CA GLN A 101 14.49 -0.31 0.49
C GLN A 101 15.69 0.57 0.83
N LYS A 102 16.85 0.16 0.31
CA LYS A 102 18.04 1.01 0.21
C LYS A 102 17.87 1.89 -1.02
N ASP A 103 17.94 3.20 -0.82
CA ASP A 103 18.25 4.18 -1.88
C ASP A 103 19.41 3.68 -2.77
#